data_AF-A0A2N6B6S9-F1
#
_entry.id   AF-A0A2N6B6S9-F1
#
_cell.length_a   1.000
_cell.length_b   1.000
_cell.length_c   1.000
_cell.angle_alpha   90.00
_cell.angle_beta   90.00
_cell.angle_gamma   90.00
#
_symmetry.space_group_name_H-M   'P 1'
#
loop_
_entity.id
_entity.type
_entity.pdbx_description
1 polymer ?
#
loop_
_entity_poly.entity_id
_entity_poly.type
_entity_poly.pdbx_seq_one_letter_code
_entity_poly.pdbx_strand_id
1 'polypeptide(L)'
;MREAAQPRAWQRMLSGRRLDLLDPSPLDVEITDIAHGLAREARWNGQTHGDHAFSVAQHCLLVEDLVGRFKPGLEPRWRLAALLHDAPEYVIGDLISPFKAAVGLDYKQFELRLMAAIHLRFGLPAEPPAWVGKLIKRADKASAYYEAVHLAGFDLA
;
A
#
# COMPACT_ATOMS: atom_id res chain seq x y z
N MET A 1 -27.67 -22.81 -20.22
CA MET A 1 -27.37 -21.48 -19.65
C MET A 1 -26.01 -21.05 -20.16
N ARG A 2 -25.90 -19.91 -20.85
CA ARG A 2 -24.59 -19.31 -21.10
C ARG A 2 -24.10 -18.79 -19.76
N GLU A 3 -22.96 -19.28 -19.31
CA GLU A 3 -22.24 -18.73 -18.16
C GLU A 3 -22.08 -17.23 -18.42
N ALA A 4 -22.65 -16.40 -17.55
CA ALA A 4 -22.50 -14.96 -17.68
C ALA A 4 -21.00 -14.67 -17.61
N ALA A 5 -20.44 -14.05 -18.65
CA ALA A 5 -19.03 -13.66 -18.66
C ALA A 5 -18.75 -12.87 -17.38
N GLN A 6 -17.79 -13.34 -16.58
CA GLN A 6 -17.46 -12.67 -15.32
C GLN A 6 -17.17 -11.19 -15.61
N PRO A 7 -17.72 -10.25 -14.81
CA PRO A 7 -17.47 -8.83 -15.00
C PRO A 7 -15.95 -8.57 -15.00
N ARG A 8 -15.49 -7.72 -15.93
CA ARG A 8 -14.07 -7.39 -16.05
C ARG A 8 -13.59 -6.73 -14.76
N ALA A 9 -12.79 -7.46 -13.99
CA ALA A 9 -12.20 -6.98 -12.75
C ALA A 9 -10.67 -7.06 -12.82
N TRP A 10 -10.07 -6.48 -13.87
CA TRP A 10 -8.60 -6.45 -14.02
C TRP A 10 -8.08 -5.08 -14.40
N GLN A 11 -6.89 -4.74 -13.88
CA GLN A 11 -6.14 -3.53 -14.26
C GLN A 11 -5.05 -3.89 -15.27
N ARG A 12 -4.98 -3.15 -16.39
CA ARG A 12 -3.86 -3.22 -17.35
C ARG A 12 -2.71 -2.37 -16.81
N MET A 13 -1.50 -2.91 -16.82
CA MET A 13 -0.28 -2.16 -16.50
C MET A 13 0.40 -1.65 -17.77
N LEU A 14 1.21 -0.59 -17.65
CA LEU A 14 2.00 -0.05 -18.78
C LEU A 14 3.05 -1.06 -19.28
N SER A 15 3.51 -1.96 -18.42
CA SER A 15 4.36 -3.12 -18.77
C SER A 15 3.68 -4.09 -19.76
N GLY A 16 2.36 -3.97 -19.96
CA GLY A 16 1.55 -4.86 -20.78
C GLY A 16 0.85 -5.95 -19.97
N ARG A 17 1.26 -6.19 -18.72
CA ARG A 17 0.66 -7.15 -17.79
C ARG A 17 -0.77 -6.78 -17.41
N ARG A 18 -1.48 -7.74 -16.80
CA ARG A 18 -2.81 -7.54 -16.20
C ARG A 18 -2.82 -8.18 -14.83
N LEU A 19 -3.41 -7.49 -13.87
CA LEU A 19 -3.71 -8.07 -12.57
C LEU A 19 -5.21 -8.29 -12.46
N ASP A 20 -5.64 -9.51 -12.17
CA ASP A 20 -7.00 -9.78 -11.71
C ASP A 20 -7.14 -9.26 -10.29
N LEU A 21 -8.13 -8.39 -10.09
CA LEU A 21 -8.37 -7.76 -8.80
C LEU A 21 -9.08 -8.72 -7.85
N LEU A 22 -9.99 -9.57 -8.35
CA LEU A 22 -10.77 -10.48 -7.51
C LEU A 22 -10.00 -11.73 -7.11
N ASP A 23 -9.02 -12.15 -7.92
CA ASP A 23 -8.13 -13.28 -7.67
C ASP A 23 -6.68 -12.96 -8.10
N PRO A 24 -5.96 -12.11 -7.35
CA PRO A 24 -4.64 -11.64 -7.75
C PRO A 24 -3.60 -12.75 -7.70
N SER A 25 -3.00 -13.05 -8.85
CA SER A 25 -1.86 -13.97 -8.95
C SER A 25 -0.56 -13.27 -8.53
N PRO A 26 0.26 -13.87 -7.65
CA PRO A 26 1.59 -13.35 -7.34
C PRO A 26 2.45 -13.16 -8.59
N LEU A 27 2.29 -14.03 -9.59
CA LEU A 27 3.10 -14.00 -10.82
C LEU A 27 2.82 -12.76 -11.68
N ASP A 28 1.69 -12.08 -11.46
CA ASP A 28 1.29 -10.87 -12.18
C ASP A 28 1.69 -9.56 -11.50
N VAL A 29 2.32 -9.65 -10.34
CA VAL A 29 2.84 -8.52 -9.60
C VAL A 29 4.28 -8.23 -10.04
N GLU A 30 4.57 -6.97 -10.38
CA GLU A 30 5.92 -6.51 -10.72
C GLU A 30 6.24 -5.20 -10.00
N ILE A 31 7.46 -5.07 -9.49
CA ILE A 31 7.86 -3.90 -8.70
C ILE A 31 7.83 -2.61 -9.54
N THR A 32 8.11 -2.70 -10.85
CA THR A 32 8.05 -1.54 -11.75
C THR A 32 6.63 -1.01 -11.89
N ASP A 33 5.63 -1.89 -11.88
CA ASP A 33 4.22 -1.49 -11.99
C ASP A 33 3.73 -0.88 -10.68
N ILE A 34 4.09 -1.48 -9.53
CA ILE A 34 3.82 -0.91 -8.20
C ILE A 34 4.45 0.48 -8.09
N ALA A 35 5.76 0.59 -8.32
CA ALA A 35 6.48 1.85 -8.17
C ALA A 35 5.93 2.95 -9.10
N HIS A 36 5.53 2.60 -10.33
CA HIS A 36 4.95 3.57 -11.25
C HIS A 36 3.61 4.13 -10.74
N GLY A 37 2.72 3.26 -10.23
CA GLY A 37 1.43 3.66 -9.68
C GLY A 37 1.60 4.46 -8.40
N LEU A 38 2.30 3.92 -7.41
CA LEU A 38 2.48 4.58 -6.11
C LEU A 38 3.20 5.93 -6.19
N ALA A 39 4.07 6.14 -7.18
CA ALA A 39 4.74 7.43 -7.39
C ALA A 39 3.82 8.53 -7.95
N ARG A 40 2.59 8.20 -8.34
CA ARG A 40 1.58 9.12 -8.89
C ARG A 40 0.34 9.22 -8.01
N GLU A 41 0.10 8.21 -7.18
CA GLU A 41 -1.01 8.22 -6.23
C GLU A 41 -0.72 9.24 -5.12
N ALA A 42 -1.57 10.26 -5.02
CA ALA A 42 -1.40 11.35 -4.07
C ALA A 42 -2.05 11.01 -2.73
N ARG A 43 -1.32 11.18 -1.63
CA ARG A 43 -1.89 11.10 -0.29
C ARG A 43 -2.62 12.37 0.09
N TRP A 44 -3.42 12.29 1.16
CA TRP A 44 -4.19 13.43 1.70
C TRP A 44 -5.13 14.06 0.66
N ASN A 45 -5.57 13.27 -0.33
CA ASN A 45 -6.32 13.75 -1.49
C ASN A 45 -5.65 14.95 -2.20
N GLY A 46 -4.32 15.02 -2.16
CA GLY A 46 -3.53 16.12 -2.74
C GLY A 46 -3.58 17.44 -1.97
N GLN A 47 -4.20 17.48 -0.78
CA GLN A 47 -4.23 18.67 0.08
C GLN A 47 -2.92 18.80 0.87
N THR A 48 -1.81 19.00 0.16
CA THR A 48 -0.47 19.15 0.74
C THR A 48 0.22 20.40 0.21
N HIS A 49 1.02 21.04 1.06
CA HIS A 49 1.92 22.11 0.65
C HIS A 49 3.05 21.58 -0.25
N GLY A 50 3.42 22.37 -1.26
CA GLY A 50 4.52 22.08 -2.19
C GLY A 50 4.08 22.04 -3.65
N ASP A 51 5.05 22.10 -4.57
CA ASP A 51 4.81 22.13 -6.03
C ASP A 51 4.38 20.76 -6.59
N HIS A 52 4.58 19.70 -5.83
CA HIS A 52 4.30 18.32 -6.21
C HIS A 52 3.47 17.62 -5.14
N ALA A 53 2.60 16.71 -5.57
CA ALA A 53 1.83 15.87 -4.66
C ALA A 53 2.78 15.00 -3.81
N PHE A 54 2.47 14.86 -2.52
CA PHE A 54 3.11 13.87 -1.67
C PHE A 54 2.55 12.48 -2.00
N SER A 55 3.38 11.64 -2.61
CA SER A 55 2.92 10.36 -3.17
C SER A 55 2.95 9.21 -2.16
N VAL A 56 2.14 8.17 -2.40
CA VAL A 56 2.17 6.91 -1.63
C VAL A 56 3.57 6.29 -1.66
N ALA A 57 4.31 6.39 -2.76
CA ALA A 57 5.69 5.91 -2.81
C ALA A 57 6.62 6.63 -1.81
N GLN A 58 6.48 7.95 -1.66
CA GLN A 58 7.27 8.72 -0.68
C GLN A 58 6.90 8.33 0.75
N HIS A 59 5.60 8.10 1.01
CA HIS A 59 5.13 7.57 2.29
C HIS A 59 5.74 6.21 2.62
N CYS A 60 5.70 5.25 1.70
CA CYS A 60 6.29 3.93 1.89
C CYS A 60 7.80 3.99 2.25
N LEU A 61 8.55 4.88 1.60
CA LEU A 61 9.96 5.10 1.92
C LEU A 61 10.15 5.65 3.34
N LEU A 62 9.31 6.60 3.76
CA LEU A 62 9.35 7.16 5.12
C LEU A 62 8.99 6.10 6.17
N VAL A 63 7.98 5.27 5.92
CA VAL A 63 7.58 4.17 6.81
C VAL A 63 8.70 3.13 6.93
N GLU A 64 9.37 2.77 5.83
CA GLU A 64 10.52 1.88 5.82
C GLU A 64 11.69 2.42 6.67
N ASP A 65 12.01 3.71 6.54
CA ASP A 65 13.06 4.35 7.34
C ASP A 65 12.69 4.33 8.84
N LEU A 66 11.44 4.67 9.16
CA LEU A 66 10.94 4.68 10.53
C LEU A 66 10.96 3.29 11.19
N VAL A 67 10.56 2.22 10.51
CA VAL A 67 10.69 0.87 11.09
C VAL A 67 12.15 0.50 11.35
N GLY A 68 13.07 0.91 10.48
CA GLY A 68 14.50 0.74 10.66
C GLY A 68 15.04 1.44 11.91
N ARG A 69 14.56 2.66 12.17
CA ARG A 69 14.89 3.42 13.39
C ARG A 69 14.24 2.86 14.64
N PHE A 70 12.98 2.41 14.55
CA PHE A 70 12.25 1.84 15.69
C PHE A 70 12.78 0.48 16.14
N LYS A 71 13.34 -0.30 15.21
CA LYS A 71 13.95 -1.59 15.50
C LYS A 71 15.29 -1.72 14.75
N PRO A 72 16.38 -1.20 15.32
CA PRO A 72 17.73 -1.44 14.78
C PRO A 72 18.02 -2.94 14.66
N GLY A 73 18.67 -3.35 13.56
CA GLY A 73 18.95 -4.75 13.27
C GLY A 73 17.74 -5.56 12.77
N LEU A 74 16.64 -4.91 12.40
CA LEU A 74 15.51 -5.57 11.75
C LEU A 74 15.96 -6.29 10.46
N GLU A 75 15.56 -7.55 10.30
CA GLU A 75 15.91 -8.34 9.13
C GLU A 75 15.41 -7.66 7.83
N PRO A 76 16.18 -7.71 6.72
CA PRO A 76 15.83 -7.05 5.47
C PRO A 76 14.43 -7.39 4.94
N ARG A 77 13.96 -8.64 5.11
CA ARG A 77 12.61 -9.06 4.71
C ARG A 77 11.48 -8.29 5.42
N TRP A 78 11.70 -7.88 6.67
CA TRP A 78 10.69 -7.11 7.40
C TRP A 78 10.75 -5.62 7.09
N ARG A 79 11.92 -5.12 6.66
CA ARG A 79 12.03 -3.81 6.03
C ARG A 79 11.31 -3.78 4.68
N LEU A 80 11.46 -4.83 3.88
CA LEU A 80 10.73 -5.00 2.61
C LEU A 80 9.22 -5.07 2.83
N ALA A 81 8.75 -5.80 3.85
CA ALA A 81 7.33 -5.83 4.21
C ALA A 81 6.81 -4.43 4.58
N ALA A 82 7.61 -3.60 5.26
CA ALA A 82 7.25 -2.22 5.55
C ALA A 82 7.23 -1.34 4.28
N LEU A 83 8.19 -1.51 3.37
CA LEU A 83 8.23 -0.77 2.10
C LEU A 83 7.01 -1.08 1.21
N LEU A 84 6.49 -2.31 1.30
CA LEU A 84 5.36 -2.79 0.49
C LEU A 84 4.00 -2.65 1.19
N HIS A 85 3.93 -2.02 2.36
CA HIS A 85 2.72 -2.07 3.19
C HIS A 85 1.49 -1.38 2.56
N ASP A 86 1.69 -0.40 1.69
CA ASP A 86 0.64 0.25 0.88
C ASP A 86 0.75 -0.14 -0.60
N ALA A 87 1.53 -1.18 -0.94
CA ALA A 87 1.62 -1.66 -2.31
C ALA A 87 0.28 -1.97 -2.99
N PRO A 88 -0.77 -2.48 -2.29
CA PRO A 88 -2.10 -2.63 -2.87
C PRO A 88 -2.69 -1.37 -3.54
N GLU A 89 -2.29 -0.17 -3.10
CA GLU A 89 -2.84 1.11 -3.56
C GLU A 89 -2.53 1.40 -5.04
N TYR A 90 -1.54 0.74 -5.64
CA TYR A 90 -1.25 0.88 -7.07
C TYR A 90 -2.39 0.39 -8.00
N VAL A 91 -3.35 -0.39 -7.46
CA VAL A 91 -4.55 -0.86 -8.17
C VAL A 91 -5.85 -0.44 -7.51
N ILE A 92 -5.87 -0.23 -6.19
CA ILE A 92 -7.10 0.10 -5.46
C ILE A 92 -7.25 1.61 -5.15
N GLY A 93 -6.19 2.40 -5.38
CA GLY A 93 -6.10 3.81 -5.01
C GLY A 93 -5.83 4.04 -3.51
N ASP A 94 -5.40 5.26 -3.16
CA ASP A 94 -5.30 5.69 -1.75
C ASP A 94 -6.70 6.05 -1.23
N LEU A 95 -7.16 5.33 -0.21
CA LEU A 95 -8.40 5.65 0.48
C LEU A 95 -8.10 6.20 1.87
N ILE A 96 -8.56 7.42 2.14
CA ILE A 96 -8.42 8.01 3.47
C ILE A 96 -9.00 7.10 4.56
N SER A 97 -8.32 7.04 5.70
CA SER A 97 -8.68 6.15 6.83
C SER A 97 -10.17 6.21 7.23
N PRO A 98 -10.83 7.38 7.30
CA PRO A 98 -12.27 7.45 7.60
C PRO A 98 -13.14 6.74 6.57
N PHE A 99 -12.74 6.77 5.29
CA PHE A 99 -13.46 6.11 4.22
C PHE A 99 -13.22 4.60 4.21
N LYS A 100 -11.97 4.12 4.44
CA LYS A 100 -11.67 2.68 4.61
C LYS A 100 -12.56 2.04 5.68
N ALA A 101 -12.89 2.76 6.77
CA ALA A 101 -13.80 2.27 7.81
C ALA A 101 -15.27 2.13 7.36
N ALA A 102 -15.68 2.85 6.30
CA ALA A 102 -17.05 2.89 5.79
C ALA A 102 -17.34 1.87 4.66
N VAL A 103 -16.32 1.41 3.91
CA VAL A 103 -16.51 0.57 2.69
C VAL A 103 -16.92 -0.88 2.98
N GLY A 104 -16.87 -1.33 4.24
CA GLY A 104 -17.35 -2.65 4.66
C GLY A 104 -16.32 -3.80 4.56
N LEU A 105 -16.74 -5.01 4.95
CA LEU A 105 -15.85 -6.16 5.13
C LEU A 105 -15.27 -6.72 3.81
N ASP A 106 -16.02 -6.65 2.72
CA ASP A 106 -15.60 -7.21 1.43
C ASP A 106 -14.37 -6.49 0.88
N TYR A 107 -14.29 -5.17 1.05
CA TYR A 107 -13.13 -4.38 0.67
C TYR A 107 -11.87 -4.79 1.45
N LYS A 108 -12.00 -5.02 2.76
CA LYS A 108 -10.89 -5.46 3.61
C LYS A 108 -10.37 -6.84 3.19
N GLN A 109 -11.27 -7.79 2.90
CA GLN A 109 -10.86 -9.13 2.44
C GLN A 109 -10.15 -9.07 1.07
N PHE A 110 -10.60 -8.17 0.21
CA PHE A 110 -9.97 -7.90 -1.07
C PHE A 110 -8.57 -7.30 -0.92
N GLU A 111 -8.39 -6.29 -0.07
CA GLU A 111 -7.08 -5.69 0.24
C GLU A 111 -6.11 -6.74 0.82
N LEU A 112 -6.59 -7.62 1.71
CA LEU A 112 -5.78 -8.70 2.28
C LEU A 112 -5.32 -9.73 1.24
N ARG A 113 -6.18 -10.11 0.28
CA ARG A 113 -5.81 -11.04 -0.80
C ARG A 113 -4.75 -10.45 -1.72
N LEU A 114 -4.91 -9.18 -2.07
CA LEU A 114 -3.93 -8.46 -2.87
C LEU A 114 -2.59 -8.32 -2.15
N MET A 115 -2.61 -7.97 -0.87
CA MET A 115 -1.40 -7.92 -0.04
C MET A 115 -0.70 -9.29 0.03
N ALA A 116 -1.45 -10.37 0.21
CA ALA A 116 -0.89 -11.72 0.22
C ALA A 116 -0.20 -12.06 -1.11
N ALA A 117 -0.82 -11.73 -2.25
CA ALA A 117 -0.22 -11.97 -3.57
C ALA A 117 1.09 -11.18 -3.76
N ILE A 118 1.10 -9.92 -3.33
CA ILE A 118 2.29 -9.06 -3.34
C ILE A 118 3.39 -9.64 -2.45
N HIS A 119 3.09 -10.03 -1.22
CA HIS A 119 4.06 -10.66 -0.32
C HIS A 119 4.69 -11.91 -0.94
N LEU A 120 3.86 -12.82 -1.48
CA LEU A 120 4.33 -14.05 -2.10
C LEU A 120 5.24 -13.77 -3.31
N ARG A 121 4.94 -12.75 -4.13
CA ARG A 121 5.78 -12.33 -5.26
C ARG A 121 7.19 -11.94 -4.85
N PHE A 122 7.33 -11.37 -3.66
CA PHE A 122 8.60 -10.86 -3.13
C PHE A 122 9.24 -11.78 -2.08
N GLY A 123 8.80 -13.04 -1.99
CA GLY A 123 9.38 -14.04 -1.09
C GLY A 123 9.09 -13.79 0.40
N LEU A 124 8.05 -13.01 0.70
CA LEU A 124 7.54 -12.80 2.05
C LEU A 124 6.44 -13.83 2.36
N PRO A 125 6.22 -14.16 3.65
CA PRO A 125 5.01 -14.89 4.05
C PRO A 125 3.76 -14.09 3.66
N ALA A 126 2.74 -14.77 3.12
CA ALA A 126 1.45 -14.15 2.80
C ALA A 126 0.91 -13.34 3.99
N GLU A 127 1.00 -13.93 5.19
CA GLU A 127 0.74 -13.28 6.47
C GLU A 127 2.04 -13.22 7.30
N PRO A 128 2.67 -12.03 7.41
CA PRO A 128 3.82 -11.85 8.29
C PRO A 128 3.46 -12.08 9.77
N PRO A 129 4.45 -12.37 10.64
CA PRO A 129 4.21 -12.46 12.07
C PRO A 129 3.54 -11.19 12.62
N ALA A 130 2.59 -11.34 13.54
CA ALA A 130 1.78 -10.23 14.05
C ALA A 130 2.61 -9.06 14.62
N TRP A 131 3.81 -9.32 15.14
CA TRP A 131 4.70 -8.27 15.64
C TRP A 131 5.25 -7.38 14.51
N VAL A 132 5.42 -7.91 13.30
CA VAL A 132 5.83 -7.14 12.11
C VAL A 132 4.72 -6.17 11.74
N GLY A 133 3.48 -6.64 11.65
CA GLY A 133 2.32 -5.79 11.36
C GLY A 133 2.13 -4.68 12.40
N LYS A 134 2.33 -4.98 13.70
CA LYS A 134 2.30 -3.95 14.76
C LYS A 134 3.40 -2.91 14.62
N LEU A 135 4.61 -3.32 14.22
CA LEU A 135 5.73 -2.43 14.00
C LEU A 135 5.49 -1.51 12.80
N ILE A 136 5.05 -2.07 11.66
CA ILE A 136 4.68 -1.30 10.46
C ILE A 136 3.57 -0.31 10.80
N LYS A 137 2.51 -0.75 11.50
CA LYS A 137 1.40 0.15 11.84
C LYS A 137 1.82 1.30 12.76
N ARG A 138 2.81 1.08 13.63
CA ARG A 138 3.39 2.14 14.46
C ARG A 138 4.17 3.15 13.61
N ALA A 139 4.95 2.69 12.64
CA ALA A 139 5.71 3.55 11.73
C ALA A 139 4.79 4.33 10.77
N ASP A 140 3.79 3.68 10.19
CA ASP A 140 2.73 4.32 9.39
C ASP A 140 2.05 5.46 10.15
N LYS A 141 1.61 5.21 11.39
CA LYS A 141 1.02 6.27 12.25
C LYS A 141 1.97 7.42 12.53
N ALA A 142 3.26 7.14 12.76
CA ALA A 142 4.25 8.18 12.97
C ALA A 142 4.49 8.99 11.69
N SER A 143 4.57 8.33 10.54
CA SER A 143 4.64 8.97 9.22
C SER A 143 3.44 9.89 8.98
N ALA A 144 2.23 9.37 9.19
CA ALA A 144 1.00 10.14 9.04
C ALA A 144 0.94 11.38 9.95
N TYR A 145 1.50 11.31 11.17
CA TYR A 145 1.62 12.49 12.04
C TYR A 145 2.55 13.55 11.44
N TYR A 146 3.74 13.17 10.97
CA TYR A 146 4.68 14.11 10.36
C TYR A 146 4.09 14.71 9.07
N GLU A 147 3.45 13.89 8.24
CA GLU A 147 2.79 14.34 7.02
C GLU A 147 1.65 15.33 7.33
N ALA A 148 0.80 15.02 8.31
CA ALA A 148 -0.30 15.87 8.72
C ALA A 148 0.18 17.28 9.10
N VAL A 149 1.20 17.35 9.95
CA VAL A 149 1.73 18.61 10.49
C VAL A 149 2.54 19.38 9.47
N HIS A 150 3.41 18.71 8.71
CA HIS A 150 4.36 19.39 7.84
C HIS A 150 3.86 19.60 6.41
N LEU A 151 2.89 18.80 5.95
CA LEU A 151 2.42 18.83 4.57
C LEU A 151 0.93 19.18 4.48
N ALA A 152 0.08 18.56 5.30
CA ALA A 152 -1.38 18.67 5.15
C ALA A 152 -2.05 19.75 6.02
N GLY A 153 -1.27 20.64 6.64
CA GLY A 153 -1.78 21.83 7.33
C GLY A 153 -2.52 21.56 8.64
N PHE A 154 -2.25 20.43 9.32
CA PHE A 154 -2.81 20.16 10.64
C PHE A 154 -2.01 20.89 11.73
N ASP A 155 -2.71 21.51 12.67
CA ASP A 155 -2.09 22.15 13.83
C ASP A 155 -1.68 21.12 14.90
N LEU A 156 -0.63 21.45 15.65
CA LEU A 156 -0.27 20.74 16.87
C LEU A 156 -1.31 21.06 17.96
N ALA A 157 -2.15 20.09 18.31
CA ALA A 157 -3.05 20.18 19.46
C ALA A 157 -2.28 20.19 20.79
#